data_AF-A0A1V1SX16-F1
#
_entry.id   AF-A0A1V1SX16-F1
#
_cell.length_a   1.000
_cell.length_b   1.000
_cell.length_c   1.000
_cell.angle_alpha   90.00
_cell.angle_beta   90.00
_cell.angle_gamma   90.00
#
_symmetry.space_group_name_H-M   'P 1'
#
loop_
_entity.id
_entity.type
_entity.pdbx_description
1 polymer ?
#
loop_
_entity_poly.entity_id
_entity_poly.type
_entity_poly.pdbx_seq_one_letter_code
_entity_poly.pdbx_strand_id
1 'polypeptide(L)'
;MPNAGSSRSTSILDLARRLRLPGEAETSALLKTDQIREAFRIYRNRCLVSHRSNAALLPDWKDVDAYTYELRLSSEFRRYARERRREAGGSAAKKTKAAETGAGAEPLDEYLAKICCAKPYVLMPHVAMFMLKVDTFLQSPRGRKFDVPRRGVQGGKVSSGGLGGRESQFDRYARIMKILEFLVARDVG
;
A
#
# COMPACT_ATOMS: atom_id res chain seq x y z
N MET A 1 -27.43 16.67 -15.39
CA MET A 1 -27.75 16.09 -14.08
C MET A 1 -26.82 14.90 -13.85
N PRO A 2 -25.72 15.03 -13.10
CA PRO A 2 -24.86 13.88 -12.82
C PRO A 2 -25.56 12.99 -11.78
N ASN A 3 -25.71 11.71 -12.12
CA ASN A 3 -26.24 10.68 -11.23
C ASN A 3 -25.39 10.62 -9.96
N ALA A 4 -26.00 10.93 -8.82
CA ALA A 4 -25.50 10.55 -7.52
C ALA A 4 -25.48 9.02 -7.49
N GLY A 5 -24.32 8.44 -7.79
CA GLY A 5 -24.08 7.02 -7.63
C GLY A 5 -24.35 6.66 -6.18
N SER A 6 -25.47 5.99 -5.94
CA SER A 6 -25.77 5.32 -4.68
C SER A 6 -24.54 4.52 -4.27
N SER A 7 -23.82 5.04 -3.28
CA SER A 7 -22.70 4.36 -2.65
C SER A 7 -23.27 3.16 -1.90
N ARG A 8 -23.55 2.08 -2.63
CA ARG A 8 -23.87 0.79 -2.03
C ARG A 8 -22.75 0.50 -1.04
N SER A 9 -23.10 0.45 0.25
CA SER A 9 -22.20 0.00 1.30
C SER A 9 -21.62 -1.34 0.85
N THR A 10 -20.35 -1.34 0.46
CA THR A 10 -19.70 -2.57 -0.01
C THR A 10 -19.64 -3.51 1.18
N SER A 11 -20.26 -4.70 1.07
CA SER A 11 -20.26 -5.65 2.17
C SER A 11 -18.87 -6.28 2.37
N ILE A 12 -18.61 -6.87 3.54
CA ILE A 12 -17.37 -7.64 3.77
C ILE A 12 -17.26 -8.79 2.77
N LEU A 13 -18.38 -9.45 2.44
CA LEU A 13 -18.43 -10.50 1.42
C LEU A 13 -18.07 -9.99 0.02
N ASP A 14 -18.52 -8.80 -0.36
CA ASP A 14 -18.14 -8.17 -1.63
C ASP A 14 -16.64 -7.88 -1.68
N LEU A 15 -16.08 -7.40 -0.57
CA LEU A 15 -14.64 -7.21 -0.46
C LEU A 15 -13.89 -8.54 -0.54
N ALA A 16 -14.36 -9.59 0.15
CA ALA A 16 -13.76 -10.92 0.10
C ALA A 16 -13.65 -11.43 -1.34
N ARG A 17 -14.72 -11.30 -2.13
CA ARG A 17 -14.75 -11.67 -3.55
C ARG A 17 -13.74 -10.86 -4.38
N ARG A 18 -13.65 -9.55 -4.16
CA ARG A 18 -12.69 -8.67 -4.86
C ARG A 18 -11.24 -8.97 -4.49
N LEU A 19 -10.98 -9.36 -3.24
CA LEU A 19 -9.65 -9.74 -2.74
C LEU A 19 -9.27 -11.20 -3.06
N ARG A 20 -10.24 -12.00 -3.50
CA ARG A 20 -10.13 -13.46 -3.71
C ARG A 20 -9.78 -14.21 -2.42
N LEU A 21 -10.32 -13.75 -1.30
CA LEU A 21 -10.21 -14.42 -0.01
C LEU A 21 -11.32 -15.47 0.16
N PRO A 22 -11.08 -16.54 0.95
CA PRO A 22 -12.05 -17.64 1.10
C PRO A 22 -13.42 -17.20 1.62
N GLY A 23 -13.47 -16.19 2.48
CA GLY A 23 -14.72 -15.67 2.99
C GLY A 23 -14.57 -14.43 3.88
N GLU A 24 -15.63 -14.16 4.64
CA GLU A 24 -15.71 -12.99 5.52
C GLU A 24 -14.74 -13.08 6.71
N ALA A 25 -14.48 -14.29 7.21
CA ALA A 25 -13.60 -14.51 8.36
C ALA A 25 -12.16 -14.10 8.03
N GLU A 26 -11.62 -14.54 6.89
CA GLU A 26 -10.27 -14.19 6.44
C GLU A 26 -10.16 -12.72 6.06
N THR A 27 -11.20 -12.17 5.43
CA THR A 27 -11.26 -10.75 5.09
C THR A 27 -11.28 -9.89 6.35
N SER A 28 -12.07 -10.27 7.35
CA SER A 28 -12.09 -9.60 8.65
C SER A 28 -10.75 -9.74 9.37
N ALA A 29 -10.10 -10.91 9.31
CA ALA A 29 -8.78 -11.12 9.89
C ALA A 29 -7.71 -10.24 9.23
N LEU A 30 -7.75 -10.07 7.91
CA LEU A 30 -6.88 -9.15 7.18
C LEU A 30 -7.09 -7.71 7.64
N LEU A 31 -8.33 -7.23 7.65
CA LEU A 31 -8.67 -5.86 8.05
C LEU A 31 -8.35 -5.56 9.52
N LYS A 32 -8.37 -6.58 10.39
CA LYS A 32 -8.04 -6.45 11.81
C LYS A 32 -6.54 -6.49 12.11
N THR A 33 -5.69 -6.78 11.12
CA THR A 33 -4.23 -6.76 11.34
C THR A 33 -3.75 -5.36 11.69
N ASP A 34 -2.78 -5.28 12.62
CA ASP A 34 -2.23 -4.00 13.08
C ASP A 34 -1.62 -3.20 11.92
N GLN A 35 -1.05 -3.89 10.93
CA GLN A 35 -0.44 -3.26 9.76
C GLN A 35 -1.48 -2.53 8.89
N ILE A 36 -2.62 -3.16 8.59
CA ILE A 36 -3.69 -2.51 7.83
C ILE A 36 -4.32 -1.38 8.64
N ARG A 37 -4.59 -1.62 9.94
CA ARG A 37 -5.17 -0.60 10.83
C ARG A 37 -4.29 0.61 10.98
N GLU A 38 -2.99 0.42 11.14
CA GLU A 38 -2.01 1.50 11.29
C GLU A 38 -1.84 2.28 9.98
N ALA A 39 -1.70 1.58 8.85
CA ALA A 39 -1.63 2.23 7.54
C ALA A 39 -2.87 3.09 7.27
N PHE A 40 -4.07 2.57 7.60
CA PHE A 40 -5.30 3.33 7.45
C PHE A 40 -5.42 4.48 8.46
N ARG A 41 -4.96 4.30 9.71
CA ARG A 41 -4.95 5.37 10.72
C ARG A 41 -4.14 6.57 10.25
N ILE A 42 -2.97 6.35 9.67
CA ILE A 42 -2.13 7.41 9.10
C ILE A 42 -2.87 8.13 7.97
N TYR A 43 -3.47 7.37 7.05
CA TYR A 43 -4.25 7.92 5.94
C TYR A 43 -5.44 8.75 6.47
N ARG A 44 -6.26 8.19 7.36
CA ARG A 44 -7.45 8.82 7.93
C ARG A 44 -7.13 10.15 8.62
N ASN A 45 -6.15 10.14 9.52
CA ASN A 45 -5.81 11.31 10.33
C ASN A 45 -5.32 12.50 9.50
N ARG A 46 -4.76 12.25 8.32
CA ARG A 46 -4.26 13.31 7.43
C ARG A 46 -5.19 13.64 6.26
N CYS A 47 -5.90 12.65 5.73
CA CYS A 47 -6.72 12.81 4.53
C CYS A 47 -8.19 13.07 4.86
N LEU A 48 -8.80 12.19 5.67
CA LEU A 48 -10.23 12.25 5.94
C LEU A 48 -10.59 13.32 6.98
N VAL A 49 -9.69 13.59 7.93
CA VAL A 49 -9.88 14.67 8.92
C VAL A 49 -9.69 16.06 8.30
N SER A 50 -8.69 16.23 7.41
CA SER A 50 -8.33 17.54 6.88
C SER A 50 -9.07 17.92 5.59
N HIS A 51 -9.37 16.95 4.70
CA HIS A 51 -9.92 17.23 3.36
C HIS A 51 -10.85 16.10 2.87
N ARG A 52 -11.91 15.80 3.62
CA ARG A 52 -12.83 14.66 3.41
C ARG A 52 -13.35 14.51 1.97
N SER A 53 -13.76 15.58 1.31
CA SER A 53 -14.34 15.53 -0.04
C SER A 53 -13.34 15.04 -1.10
N ASN A 54 -12.14 15.60 -1.09
CA ASN A 54 -11.09 15.25 -2.04
C ASN A 54 -10.43 13.91 -1.68
N ALA A 55 -10.31 13.60 -0.39
CA ALA A 55 -9.75 12.34 0.07
C ALA A 55 -10.64 11.13 -0.26
N ALA A 56 -11.96 11.31 -0.33
CA ALA A 56 -12.88 10.26 -0.74
C ALA A 56 -12.76 9.89 -2.24
N LEU A 57 -12.17 10.78 -3.06
CA LEU A 57 -11.90 10.55 -4.47
C LEU A 57 -10.51 9.93 -4.63
N LEU A 58 -10.42 8.63 -4.39
CA LEU A 58 -9.16 7.89 -4.49
C LEU A 58 -8.66 7.80 -5.95
N PRO A 59 -7.35 7.96 -6.20
CA PRO A 59 -6.76 7.77 -7.53
C PRO A 59 -6.78 6.29 -7.96
N ASP A 60 -6.58 6.01 -9.26
CA ASP A 60 -6.39 4.63 -9.71
C ASP A 60 -5.03 4.08 -9.24
N TRP A 61 -4.93 2.77 -9.02
CA TRP A 61 -3.67 2.15 -8.59
C TRP A 61 -2.54 2.41 -9.58
N LYS A 62 -2.83 2.56 -10.88
CA LYS A 62 -1.84 2.90 -11.91
C LYS A 62 -1.26 4.29 -11.72
N ASP A 63 -2.08 5.25 -11.31
CA ASP A 63 -1.63 6.62 -11.03
C ASP A 63 -0.70 6.62 -9.81
N VAL A 64 -1.02 5.82 -8.80
CA VAL A 64 -0.18 5.67 -7.60
C VAL A 64 1.14 4.97 -7.95
N ASP A 65 1.11 3.93 -8.79
CA ASP A 65 2.31 3.23 -9.25
C ASP A 65 3.21 4.16 -10.09
N ALA A 66 2.64 4.88 -11.05
CA ALA A 66 3.33 5.88 -11.86
C ALA A 66 3.95 6.97 -10.97
N TYR A 67 3.19 7.52 -10.02
CA TYR A 67 3.71 8.47 -9.04
C TYR A 67 4.90 7.90 -8.26
N THR A 68 4.80 6.66 -7.79
CA THR A 68 5.85 6.03 -7.00
C THR A 68 7.10 5.77 -7.86
N TYR A 69 6.92 5.42 -9.13
CA TYR A 69 8.00 5.28 -10.10
C TYR A 69 8.71 6.63 -10.35
N GLU A 70 7.97 7.68 -10.68
CA GLU A 70 8.51 9.03 -10.88
C GLU A 70 9.22 9.56 -9.63
N LEU A 71 8.67 9.28 -8.45
CA LEU A 71 9.30 9.66 -7.19
C LEU A 71 10.67 9.01 -7.03
N ARG A 72 10.82 7.74 -7.43
CA ARG A 72 12.11 7.04 -7.43
C ARG A 72 13.12 7.64 -8.41
N LEU A 73 12.64 8.18 -9.54
CA LEU A 73 13.47 8.87 -10.54
C LEU A 73 13.81 10.31 -10.14
N SER A 74 13.06 10.92 -9.23
CA SER A 74 13.25 12.30 -8.83
C SER A 74 14.66 12.56 -8.27
N SER A 75 15.20 13.75 -8.56
CA SER A 75 16.49 14.19 -8.04
C SER A 75 16.47 14.34 -6.51
N GLU A 76 15.34 14.80 -5.96
CA GLU A 76 15.13 14.94 -4.51
C GLU A 76 15.24 13.60 -3.79
N PHE A 77 14.53 12.57 -4.26
CA PHE A 77 14.60 11.23 -3.68
C PHE A 77 16.00 10.63 -3.83
N ARG A 78 16.61 10.75 -5.02
CA ARG A 78 17.96 10.22 -5.25
C ARG A 78 19.00 10.90 -4.35
N ARG A 79 18.85 12.19 -4.05
CA ARG A 79 19.68 12.89 -3.07
C ARG A 79 19.44 12.34 -1.66
N TYR A 80 18.18 12.25 -1.23
CA TYR A 80 17.81 11.70 0.07
C TYR A 80 18.35 10.27 0.27
N ALA A 81 18.19 9.39 -0.72
CA ALA A 81 18.68 8.02 -0.66
C ALA A 81 20.22 7.94 -0.56
N ARG A 82 20.96 8.85 -1.20
CA ARG A 82 22.42 8.94 -1.06
C ARG A 82 22.83 9.41 0.33
N GLU A 83 22.13 10.40 0.88
CA GLU A 83 22.37 10.91 2.24
C GLU A 83 22.14 9.82 3.28
N ARG A 84 21.01 9.11 3.22
CA ARG A 84 20.72 7.97 4.13
C ARG A 84 21.76 6.85 4.03
N ARG A 85 22.26 6.56 2.83
CA ARG A 85 23.33 5.56 2.64
C ARG A 85 24.66 6.01 3.26
N ARG A 86 24.99 7.31 3.19
CA ARG A 86 26.20 7.86 3.83
C ARG A 86 26.09 7.80 5.35
N GLU A 87 24.93 8.17 5.90
CA GLU A 87 24.66 8.06 7.34
C GLU A 87 24.76 6.60 7.84
N ALA A 88 24.21 5.65 7.09
CA ALA A 88 24.28 4.23 7.44
C ALA A 88 25.70 3.65 7.28
N GLY A 89 26.46 4.11 6.28
CA GLY A 89 27.85 3.70 6.02
C GLY A 89 28.86 4.25 7.03
N GLY A 90 28.56 5.38 7.67
CA GLY A 90 29.37 5.94 8.76
C GLY A 90 29.23 5.24 10.11
N SER A 91 28.30 4.29 10.23
CA SER A 91 27.91 3.66 11.51
C SER A 91 28.07 2.12 11.51
N ALA A 92 29.11 1.61 10.83
CA ALA A 92 29.38 0.18 10.66
C ALA A 92 29.68 -0.61 11.96
N ALA A 93 29.72 0.05 13.13
CA ALA A 93 30.06 -0.60 14.41
C ALA A 93 28.87 -1.14 15.23
N LYS A 94 27.62 -1.12 14.72
CA LYS A 94 26.45 -1.61 15.49
C LYS A 94 25.50 -2.49 14.68
N LYS A 95 26.04 -3.54 14.05
CA LYS A 95 25.27 -4.58 13.36
C LYS A 95 25.14 -5.87 14.19
N THR A 96 24.65 -5.77 15.43
CA THR A 96 24.20 -6.93 16.21
C THR A 96 23.07 -6.49 17.14
N LYS A 97 21.83 -6.44 16.62
CA LYS A 97 20.51 -6.43 17.32
C LYS A 97 19.37 -5.75 16.54
N ALA A 98 19.63 -5.15 15.37
CA ALA A 98 18.60 -4.45 14.59
C ALA A 98 17.80 -5.35 13.61
N ALA A 99 18.00 -6.67 13.66
CA ALA A 99 17.25 -7.62 12.81
C ALA A 99 15.85 -7.94 13.35
N GLU A 100 15.55 -7.61 14.62
CA GLU A 100 14.27 -7.93 15.26
C GLU A 100 13.28 -6.74 15.29
N THR A 101 13.71 -5.53 14.93
CA THR A 101 12.88 -4.32 14.97
C THR A 101 12.94 -3.53 13.66
N GLY A 102 12.62 -4.17 12.53
CA GLY A 102 12.13 -3.46 11.34
C GLY A 102 13.04 -2.38 10.74
N ALA A 103 14.34 -2.37 11.02
CA ALA A 103 15.32 -1.39 10.50
C ALA A 103 15.74 -1.69 9.05
N GLY A 104 14.76 -2.07 8.22
CA GLY A 104 14.89 -2.32 6.80
C GLY A 104 13.81 -1.59 6.00
N ALA A 105 13.33 -0.44 6.50
CA ALA A 105 12.46 0.43 5.72
C ALA A 105 13.21 0.82 4.44
N GLU A 106 12.67 0.43 3.29
CA GLU A 106 13.16 0.91 2.00
C GLU A 106 13.24 2.45 2.05
N PRO A 107 14.27 3.08 1.45
CA PRO A 107 14.45 4.54 1.48
C PRO A 107 13.19 5.32 1.08
N LEU A 108 12.31 4.69 0.31
CA LEU A 108 11.04 5.23 -0.14
C LEU A 108 9.98 5.38 0.95
N ASP A 109 9.87 4.46 1.92
CA ASP A 109 8.86 4.57 3.00
C ASP A 109 9.18 5.77 3.90
N GLU A 110 10.46 5.90 4.29
CA GLU A 110 10.92 7.05 5.09
C GLU A 110 10.77 8.37 4.32
N TYR A 111 11.04 8.36 3.02
CA TYR A 111 10.89 9.55 2.18
C TYR A 111 9.43 9.96 2.00
N LEU A 112 8.52 9.00 1.76
CA LEU A 112 7.09 9.25 1.71
C LEU A 112 6.56 9.76 3.05
N ALA A 113 7.00 9.18 4.16
CA ALA A 113 6.67 9.66 5.50
C ALA A 113 7.10 11.12 5.69
N LYS A 114 8.30 11.48 5.23
CA LYS A 114 8.78 12.86 5.22
C LYS A 114 7.87 13.78 4.38
N ILE A 115 7.50 13.38 3.17
CA ILE A 115 6.62 14.17 2.29
C ILE A 115 5.27 14.42 2.95
N CYS A 116 4.65 13.38 3.52
CA CYS A 116 3.34 13.48 4.16
C CYS A 116 3.32 14.36 5.42
N CYS A 117 4.46 14.51 6.09
CA CYS A 117 4.55 15.32 7.31
C CYS A 117 5.06 16.75 7.06
N ALA A 118 5.86 16.98 6.01
CA ALA A 118 6.59 18.25 5.83
C ALA A 118 5.96 19.22 4.81
N LYS A 119 5.08 18.75 3.93
CA LYS A 119 4.47 19.56 2.87
C LYS A 119 2.97 19.81 3.15
N PRO A 120 2.35 20.83 2.52
CA PRO A 120 0.90 20.99 2.52
C PRO A 120 0.19 19.69 2.11
N TYR A 121 -1.07 19.54 2.51
CA TYR A 121 -1.82 18.32 2.21
C TYR A 121 -1.82 18.02 0.71
N VAL A 122 -1.36 16.82 0.36
CA VAL A 122 -1.47 16.23 -0.98
C VAL A 122 -1.91 14.79 -0.82
N LEU A 123 -2.94 14.38 -1.55
CA LEU A 123 -3.53 13.04 -1.45
C LEU A 123 -2.55 11.94 -1.89
N MET A 124 -1.88 12.12 -3.03
CA MET A 124 -1.09 11.08 -3.69
C MET A 124 0.02 10.46 -2.79
N PRO A 125 0.85 11.24 -2.07
CA PRO A 125 1.83 10.68 -1.13
C PRO A 125 1.21 9.79 -0.04
N HIS A 126 0.02 10.13 0.45
CA HIS A 126 -0.65 9.36 1.51
C HIS A 126 -1.24 8.05 0.99
N VAL A 127 -1.80 8.06 -0.23
CA VAL A 127 -2.26 6.83 -0.89
C VAL A 127 -1.07 5.93 -1.24
N ALA A 128 0.04 6.50 -1.75
CA ALA A 128 1.26 5.76 -2.02
C ALA A 128 1.85 5.13 -0.75
N MET A 129 1.86 5.85 0.37
CA MET A 129 2.32 5.30 1.64
C MET A 129 1.42 4.19 2.17
N PHE A 130 0.09 4.36 2.09
CA PHE A 130 -0.84 3.28 2.41
C PHE A 130 -0.51 2.04 1.58
N MET A 131 -0.41 2.20 0.26
CA MET A 131 -0.15 1.09 -0.66
C MET A 131 1.18 0.38 -0.35
N LEU A 132 2.25 1.14 -0.10
CA LEU A 132 3.57 0.62 0.23
C LEU A 132 3.58 -0.16 1.55
N LYS A 133 2.92 0.36 2.59
CA LYS A 133 2.84 -0.31 3.90
C LYS A 133 2.05 -1.61 3.81
N VAL A 134 0.93 -1.61 3.09
CA VAL A 134 0.15 -2.82 2.86
C VAL A 134 0.90 -3.83 2.00
N ASP A 135 1.57 -3.40 0.92
CA ASP A 135 2.37 -4.29 0.08
C ASP A 135 3.51 -4.94 0.86
N THR A 136 4.25 -4.15 1.65
CA THR A 136 5.30 -4.65 2.55
C THR A 136 4.75 -5.69 3.53
N PHE A 137 3.57 -5.44 4.09
CA PHE A 137 2.91 -6.40 4.97
C PHE A 137 2.55 -7.69 4.23
N LEU A 138 1.92 -7.61 3.05
CA LEU A 138 1.52 -8.78 2.26
C LEU A 138 2.72 -9.63 1.83
N GLN A 139 3.89 -9.03 1.61
CA GLN A 139 5.13 -9.73 1.32
C GLN A 139 5.78 -10.41 2.55
N SER A 140 5.43 -9.97 3.77
CA SER A 140 5.93 -10.54 5.02
C SER A 140 5.40 -11.95 5.30
N PRO A 141 6.09 -12.78 6.11
CA PRO A 141 5.59 -14.12 6.46
C PRO A 141 4.17 -14.14 7.02
N ARG A 142 3.78 -13.10 7.78
CA ARG A 142 2.45 -12.97 8.38
C ARG A 142 1.38 -12.58 7.36
N GLY A 143 1.75 -11.81 6.33
CA GLY A 143 0.83 -11.31 5.31
C GLY A 143 0.66 -12.22 4.11
N ARG A 144 1.63 -13.10 3.81
CA ARG A 144 1.59 -14.01 2.65
C ARG A 144 0.34 -14.90 2.60
N LYS A 145 -0.23 -15.26 3.75
CA LYS A 145 -1.50 -16.03 3.80
C LYS A 145 -2.70 -15.27 3.24
N PHE A 146 -2.61 -13.94 3.14
CA PHE A 146 -3.63 -13.07 2.54
C PHE A 146 -3.25 -12.64 1.11
N ASP A 147 -2.01 -12.83 0.69
CA ASP A 147 -1.55 -12.49 -0.66
C ASP A 147 -1.88 -13.61 -1.65
N VAL A 148 -3.11 -13.60 -2.16
CA VAL A 148 -3.57 -14.60 -3.14
C VAL A 148 -3.22 -14.17 -4.57
N PRO A 149 -2.22 -14.74 -5.25
CA PRO A 149 -1.90 -14.37 -6.63
C PRO A 149 -3.06 -14.71 -7.58
N ARG A 150 -3.17 -13.97 -8.68
CA ARG A 150 -4.08 -14.31 -9.78
C ARG A 150 -3.70 -15.69 -10.33
N ARG A 151 -4.55 -16.70 -10.10
CA ARG A 151 -4.45 -17.97 -10.83
C ARG A 151 -4.84 -17.73 -12.28
N GLY A 152 -3.85 -17.74 -13.18
CA GLY A 152 -4.01 -17.97 -14.61
C GLY A 152 -2.73 -18.67 -15.05
N VAL A 153 -2.71 -19.84 -15.67
CA VAL A 153 -3.69 -20.59 -16.47
C VAL A 153 -3.62 -22.05 -16.02
N GLN A 154 -4.78 -22.71 -15.90
CA GLN A 154 -4.83 -24.17 -15.80
C GLN A 154 -4.21 -24.77 -17.08
N GLY A 155 -3.12 -25.52 -16.94
CA GLY A 155 -2.53 -26.32 -18.01
C GLY A 155 -1.35 -25.63 -18.70
N GLY A 156 -0.14 -26.09 -18.36
CA GLY A 156 1.07 -25.80 -19.14
C GLY A 156 2.18 -25.17 -18.32
N LYS A 157 3.19 -26.01 -18.02
CA LYS A 157 4.59 -25.69 -17.67
C LYS A 157 4.86 -24.29 -17.08
N VAL A 158 5.24 -24.31 -15.80
CA VAL A 158 5.98 -23.25 -15.11
C VAL A 158 7.16 -22.81 -15.98
N SER A 159 6.95 -21.74 -16.74
CA SER A 159 8.00 -21.10 -17.52
C SER A 159 8.63 -20.07 -16.61
N SER A 160 9.76 -20.44 -16.02
CA SER A 160 10.71 -19.54 -15.38
C SER A 160 11.11 -18.44 -16.37
N GLY A 161 10.46 -17.28 -16.31
CA GLY A 161 10.77 -16.18 -17.21
C GLY A 161 10.02 -14.91 -16.86
N GLY A 162 10.54 -14.15 -15.88
CA GLY A 162 10.51 -12.68 -15.74
C GLY A 162 9.19 -11.88 -15.77
N LEU A 163 8.13 -12.33 -16.44
CA LEU A 163 6.92 -11.56 -16.73
C LEU A 163 5.80 -11.78 -15.69
N GLY A 164 5.76 -12.96 -15.05
CA GLY A 164 4.77 -13.27 -14.00
C GLY A 164 4.93 -12.46 -12.71
N GLY A 165 6.10 -11.85 -12.48
CA GLY A 165 6.36 -11.00 -11.30
C GLY A 165 5.68 -9.63 -11.37
N ARG A 166 5.60 -9.03 -12.55
CA ARG A 166 4.97 -7.71 -12.73
C ARG A 166 3.46 -7.78 -12.75
N GLU A 167 2.89 -8.78 -13.44
CA GLU A 167 1.43 -8.98 -13.45
C GLU A 167 0.87 -9.30 -12.06
N SER A 168 1.61 -10.06 -11.26
CA SER A 168 1.24 -10.34 -9.87
C SER A 168 1.35 -9.10 -8.96
N GLN A 169 2.33 -8.23 -9.19
CA GLN A 169 2.46 -6.95 -8.49
C GLN A 169 1.30 -5.99 -8.81
N PHE A 170 0.92 -5.87 -10.09
CA PHE A 170 -0.20 -5.03 -10.52
C PHE A 170 -1.54 -5.52 -9.96
N ASP A 171 -1.79 -6.83 -10.00
CA ASP A 171 -2.98 -7.44 -9.39
C ASP A 171 -3.02 -7.20 -7.87
N ARG A 172 -1.86 -7.23 -7.21
CA ARG A 172 -1.76 -6.89 -5.78
C ARG A 172 -2.10 -5.44 -5.52
N TYR A 173 -1.56 -4.48 -6.29
CA TYR A 173 -1.85 -3.04 -6.09
C TYR A 173 -3.32 -2.71 -6.29
N ALA A 174 -3.95 -3.30 -7.32
CA ALA A 174 -5.39 -3.20 -7.51
C ALA A 174 -6.17 -3.69 -6.27
N ARG A 175 -5.79 -4.84 -5.70
CA ARG A 175 -6.43 -5.37 -4.48
C ARG A 175 -6.19 -4.49 -3.24
N ILE A 176 -4.99 -3.95 -3.07
CA ILE A 176 -4.69 -3.01 -1.98
C ILE A 176 -5.56 -1.77 -2.08
N MET A 177 -5.76 -1.22 -3.28
CA MET A 177 -6.68 -0.09 -3.48
C MET A 177 -8.12 -0.46 -3.13
N LYS A 178 -8.57 -1.70 -3.38
CA LYS A 178 -9.89 -2.16 -2.92
C LYS A 178 -10.02 -2.20 -1.39
N ILE A 179 -8.94 -2.49 -0.67
CA ILE A 179 -8.92 -2.37 0.80
C ILE A 179 -9.10 -0.90 1.20
N LEU A 180 -8.37 0.02 0.58
CA LEU A 180 -8.47 1.45 0.90
C LEU A 180 -9.86 2.00 0.59
N GLU A 181 -10.40 1.73 -0.60
CA GLU A 181 -11.77 2.11 -1.01
C GLU A 181 -12.80 1.66 0.04
N PHE A 182 -12.71 0.41 0.49
CA PHE A 182 -13.62 -0.14 1.50
C PHE A 182 -13.48 0.57 2.85
N LEU A 183 -12.26 0.82 3.31
CA LEU A 183 -12.01 1.48 4.59
C LEU A 183 -12.46 2.94 4.58
N VAL A 184 -12.22 3.66 3.49
CA VAL A 184 -12.70 5.05 3.30
C VAL A 184 -14.23 5.08 3.28
N ALA A 185 -14.88 4.18 2.55
CA ALA A 185 -16.34 4.11 2.50
C ALA A 185 -16.97 3.85 3.88
N ARG A 186 -16.31 3.06 4.75
CA ARG A 186 -16.79 2.80 6.12
C ARG A 186 -16.53 3.91 7.12
N ASP A 187 -15.55 4.78 6.88
CA ASP A 187 -15.25 5.92 7.76
C ASP A 187 -16.02 7.18 7.34
N VAL A 188 -16.37 7.29 6.05
CA VAL A 188 -17.12 8.42 5.48
C VAL A 188 -18.64 8.16 5.43
N GLY A 189 -19.09 6.92 5.29
CA GLY A 189 -20.50 6.55 5.35
C GLY A 189 -20.97 6.29 6.78
#